data_AF-A0A8C8S0A5-F1
#
_entry.id   AF-A0A8C8S0A5-F1
#
_cell.length_a   1.000
_cell.length_b   1.000
_cell.length_c   1.000
_cell.angle_alpha   90.00
_cell.angle_beta   90.00
_cell.angle_gamma   90.00
#
_symmetry.space_group_name_H-M   'P 1'
#
loop_
_entity.id
_entity.type
_entity.pdbx_description
1 polymer ?
#
loop_
_entity_poly.entity_id
_entity_poly.type
_entity_poly.pdbx_seq_one_letter_code
_entity_poly.pdbx_strand_id
1 'polypeptide(L)'
;MLQFRLPTISPFHVEDLRVVNFLAITSYIPVAGLILSLLGWILCVISIGLIQWRVWHVDNTTIIYSGIVWIGIWDVCFTLNPELANGSSIRVCQGFSTQNTFIPLEIFVAQDLLILATTIESVAIGFTLFALWNVYKKKPKKHYILVFFLTGGLLNIISSVAILIPVSWNLYSIMKNHSIAFPPPYHLPSTPKTQTVGAAIPVGLISAQTCSCLLLKALIDVCWAPSGE
;
A
#
# COMPACT_ATOMS: atom_id res chain seq x y z
N MET A 1 -46.07 -38.57 -31.30
CA MET A 1 -45.20 -38.81 -30.14
C MET A 1 -44.01 -37.85 -30.26
N LEU A 2 -44.10 -36.66 -29.65
CA LEU A 2 -43.04 -35.66 -29.66
C LEU A 2 -41.98 -36.08 -28.62
N GLN A 3 -40.81 -36.54 -29.08
CA GLN A 3 -39.67 -36.76 -28.18
C GLN A 3 -39.13 -35.40 -27.73
N PHE A 4 -39.35 -35.06 -26.46
CA PHE A 4 -38.61 -34.02 -25.76
C PHE A 4 -37.15 -34.50 -25.62
N ARG A 5 -36.27 -33.99 -26.49
CA ARG A 5 -34.83 -34.18 -26.35
C ARG A 5 -34.35 -33.23 -25.25
N LEU A 6 -34.23 -33.74 -24.02
CA LEU A 6 -33.58 -33.02 -22.92
C LEU A 6 -32.12 -32.69 -23.34
N PRO A 7 -31.64 -31.45 -23.14
CA PRO A 7 -30.27 -31.11 -23.48
C PRO A 7 -29.31 -31.93 -22.60
N THR A 8 -28.43 -32.70 -23.23
CA THR A 8 -27.34 -33.42 -22.55
C THR A 8 -26.31 -32.41 -22.07
N ILE A 9 -26.42 -32.03 -20.80
CA ILE A 9 -25.46 -31.16 -20.13
C ILE A 9 -24.18 -31.97 -19.90
N SER A 10 -23.06 -31.54 -20.50
CA SER A 10 -21.77 -32.22 -20.33
C SER A 10 -21.30 -32.16 -18.86
N PRO A 11 -20.60 -33.20 -18.34
CA PRO A 11 -20.11 -33.23 -16.96
C PRO A 11 -19.18 -32.03 -16.63
N PHE A 12 -18.40 -31.57 -17.61
CA PHE A 12 -17.58 -30.36 -17.53
C PHE A 12 -18.40 -29.10 -17.22
N HIS A 13 -19.60 -28.98 -17.80
CA HIS A 13 -20.50 -27.84 -17.57
C HIS A 13 -21.14 -27.86 -16.17
N VAL A 14 -21.33 -29.05 -15.59
CA VAL A 14 -21.90 -29.21 -14.23
C VAL A 14 -20.89 -28.81 -13.17
N GLU A 15 -19.60 -29.17 -13.32
CA GLU A 15 -18.52 -28.72 -12.44
C GLU A 15 -18.30 -27.21 -12.51
N ASP A 16 -18.38 -26.63 -13.71
CA ASP A 16 -18.32 -25.17 -13.91
C ASP A 16 -19.43 -24.44 -13.17
N LEU A 17 -20.67 -24.95 -13.25
CA LEU A 17 -21.79 -24.40 -12.48
C LEU A 17 -21.58 -24.56 -10.97
N ARG A 18 -21.04 -25.70 -10.51
CA ARG A 18 -20.86 -26.00 -9.08
C ARG A 18 -19.82 -25.09 -8.42
N VAL A 19 -18.66 -24.88 -9.07
CA VAL A 19 -17.60 -23.98 -8.57
C VAL A 19 -18.07 -22.53 -8.58
N VAL A 20 -18.80 -22.11 -9.61
CA VAL A 20 -19.34 -20.74 -9.67
C VAL A 20 -20.44 -20.55 -8.62
N ASN A 21 -21.34 -21.52 -8.43
CA ASN A 21 -22.32 -21.45 -7.36
C ASN A 21 -21.64 -21.46 -5.99
N PHE A 22 -20.55 -22.22 -5.81
CA PHE A 22 -19.77 -22.19 -4.58
C PHE A 22 -19.12 -20.82 -4.33
N LEU A 23 -18.54 -20.19 -5.36
CA LEU A 23 -18.00 -18.82 -5.29
C LEU A 23 -19.11 -17.77 -5.09
N ALA A 24 -20.30 -17.99 -5.65
CA ALA A 24 -21.44 -17.08 -5.54
C ALA A 24 -22.21 -17.23 -4.21
N ILE A 25 -22.24 -18.44 -3.62
CA ILE A 25 -22.87 -18.73 -2.33
C ILE A 25 -21.89 -18.41 -1.18
N THR A 26 -20.57 -18.59 -1.39
CA THR A 26 -19.48 -18.17 -0.46
C THR A 26 -19.05 -16.72 -0.70
N SER A 27 -20.02 -15.84 -0.99
CA SER A 27 -19.84 -14.44 -1.42
C SER A 27 -19.04 -13.55 -0.44
N TYR A 28 -18.95 -13.93 0.84
CA TYR A 28 -18.35 -13.10 1.87
C TYR A 28 -16.82 -12.99 1.78
N ILE A 29 -16.11 -14.03 1.34
CA ILE A 29 -14.63 -14.06 1.36
C ILE A 29 -14.03 -13.17 0.27
N PRO A 30 -14.42 -13.29 -1.02
CA PRO A 30 -13.84 -12.45 -2.07
C PRO A 30 -14.22 -10.96 -1.90
N VAL A 31 -15.39 -10.68 -1.33
CA VAL A 31 -15.83 -9.31 -1.01
C VAL A 31 -15.03 -8.73 0.17
N ALA A 32 -14.83 -9.50 1.25
CA ALA A 32 -13.94 -9.09 2.34
C ALA A 32 -12.50 -8.86 1.86
N GLY A 33 -12.04 -9.74 0.95
CA GLY A 33 -10.82 -9.59 0.15
C GLY A 33 -10.69 -8.22 -0.50
N LEU A 34 -11.69 -7.86 -1.29
CA LEU A 34 -11.73 -6.57 -1.97
C LEU A 34 -11.73 -5.39 -0.98
N ILE A 35 -12.53 -5.45 0.10
CA ILE A 35 -12.63 -4.37 1.09
C ILE A 35 -11.28 -4.12 1.77
N LEU A 36 -10.60 -5.18 2.22
CA LEU A 36 -9.31 -5.04 2.87
C LEU A 36 -8.20 -4.61 1.88
N SER A 37 -8.29 -5.01 0.60
CA SER A 37 -7.37 -4.51 -0.45
C SER A 37 -7.57 -3.01 -0.66
N LEU A 38 -8.82 -2.53 -0.71
CA LEU A 38 -9.13 -1.10 -0.80
C LEU A 38 -8.63 -0.33 0.43
N LEU A 39 -8.78 -0.90 1.63
CA LEU A 39 -8.27 -0.30 2.86
C LEU A 39 -6.73 -0.24 2.85
N GLY A 40 -6.06 -1.32 2.45
CA GLY A 40 -4.60 -1.37 2.31
C GLY A 40 -4.09 -0.32 1.34
N TRP A 41 -4.74 -0.21 0.18
CA TRP A 41 -4.43 0.80 -0.84
C TRP A 41 -4.61 2.23 -0.32
N ILE A 42 -5.73 2.53 0.34
CA ILE A 42 -5.98 3.86 0.94
C ILE A 42 -4.91 4.19 1.99
N LEU A 43 -4.59 3.24 2.88
CA LEU A 43 -3.56 3.42 3.89
C LEU A 43 -2.17 3.62 3.25
N CYS A 44 -1.87 2.96 2.13
CA CYS A 44 -0.65 3.17 1.37
C CYS A 44 -0.55 4.61 0.87
N VAL A 45 -1.62 5.10 0.21
CA VAL A 45 -1.70 6.49 -0.28
C VAL A 45 -1.56 7.49 0.88
N ILE A 46 -2.20 7.22 2.02
CA ILE A 46 -2.06 8.05 3.22
C ILE A 46 -0.61 8.05 3.71
N SER A 47 0.03 6.88 3.82
CA SER A 47 1.43 6.77 4.26
C SER A 47 2.36 7.57 3.34
N ILE A 48 2.19 7.46 2.01
CA ILE A 48 2.96 8.22 1.01
C ILE A 48 2.81 9.73 1.21
N GLY A 49 1.59 10.20 1.49
CA GLY A 49 1.29 11.63 1.66
C GLY A 49 1.61 12.20 3.05
N LEU A 50 1.83 11.34 4.06
CA LEU A 50 2.20 11.79 5.39
C LEU A 50 3.65 12.28 5.40
N ILE A 51 3.88 13.44 6.02
CA ILE A 51 5.25 13.93 6.24
C ILE A 51 5.96 13.25 7.41
N GLN A 52 5.24 12.55 8.27
CA GLN A 52 5.80 11.96 9.48
C GLN A 52 6.37 10.57 9.18
N TRP A 53 7.37 10.46 8.30
CA TRP A 53 8.12 9.20 8.14
C TRP A 53 9.19 9.08 9.22
N ARG A 54 9.93 10.18 9.42
CA ARG A 54 11.01 10.27 10.37
C ARG A 54 10.90 11.60 11.11
N VAL A 55 10.94 11.55 12.44
CA VAL A 55 10.87 12.74 13.28
C VAL A 55 12.23 12.94 13.94
N TRP A 56 12.85 14.06 13.62
CA TRP A 56 14.15 14.45 14.16
C TRP A 56 13.95 15.37 15.35
N HIS A 57 14.69 15.08 16.43
CA HIS A 57 14.87 15.99 17.53
C HIS A 57 16.22 16.67 17.39
N VAL A 58 16.21 18.01 17.38
CA VAL A 58 17.37 18.87 17.22
C VAL A 58 17.40 19.88 18.37
N ASP A 59 18.58 20.41 18.69
CA ASP A 59 18.66 21.48 19.66
C ASP A 59 17.97 22.74 19.12
N ASN A 60 17.38 23.52 20.02
CA ASN A 60 16.74 24.78 19.63
C ASN A 60 17.79 25.73 19.07
N THR A 61 17.51 26.28 17.90
CA THR A 61 18.36 27.26 17.24
C THR A 61 17.59 28.58 17.08
N THR A 62 18.27 29.63 16.67
CA THR A 62 17.63 30.92 16.36
C THR A 62 16.54 30.79 15.29
N ILE A 63 16.60 29.74 14.46
CA ILE A 63 15.65 29.47 13.36
C ILE A 63 14.59 28.44 13.77
N ILE A 64 14.93 27.42 14.57
CA ILE A 64 14.04 26.30 14.95
C ILE A 64 13.66 26.40 16.42
N TYR A 65 12.38 26.69 16.71
CA TYR A 65 11.90 26.95 18.08
C TYR A 65 11.40 25.73 18.84
N SER A 66 10.96 24.68 18.14
CA SER A 66 10.40 23.48 18.77
C SER A 66 11.39 22.32 18.89
N GLY A 67 12.59 22.44 18.29
CA GLY A 67 13.57 21.35 18.24
C GLY A 67 13.06 20.09 17.52
N ILE A 68 12.02 20.21 16.67
CA ILE A 68 11.40 19.09 15.95
C ILE A 68 11.41 19.39 14.46
N VAL A 69 11.88 18.42 13.68
CA VAL A 69 11.89 18.45 12.21
C VAL A 69 11.17 17.19 11.73
N TRP A 70 10.18 17.35 10.86
CA TRP A 70 9.43 16.26 10.25
C TRP A 70 9.96 16.01 8.85
N ILE A 71 10.42 14.80 8.60
CA ILE A 71 10.97 14.39 7.31
C ILE A 71 10.02 13.38 6.70
N GLY A 72 9.42 13.76 5.58
CA GLY A 72 8.59 12.93 4.75
C GLY A 72 9.38 12.32 3.60
N ILE A 73 8.65 11.72 2.66
CA ILE A 73 9.21 11.15 1.43
C ILE A 73 9.37 12.23 0.35
N TRP A 74 8.52 13.26 0.36
CA TRP A 74 8.49 14.30 -0.67
C TRP A 74 9.04 15.64 -0.18
N ASP A 75 9.03 15.87 1.13
CA ASP A 75 9.31 17.15 1.73
C ASP A 75 9.82 17.02 3.17
N VAL A 76 10.39 18.11 3.67
CA VAL A 76 10.78 18.29 5.07
C VAL A 76 10.11 19.55 5.61
N CYS A 77 9.54 19.46 6.82
CA CYS A 77 8.97 20.63 7.50
C CYS A 77 9.56 20.83 8.89
N PHE A 78 9.59 22.10 9.32
CA PHE A 78 9.96 22.50 10.66
C PHE A 78 9.16 23.75 11.08
N THR A 79 9.11 24.02 12.38
CA THR A 79 8.43 25.20 12.93
C THR A 79 9.45 26.33 13.10
N LEU A 80 9.20 27.47 12.46
CA LEU A 80 10.02 28.67 12.59
C LEU A 80 9.94 29.27 13.99
N ASN A 81 11.00 29.96 14.37
CA ASN A 81 11.02 30.75 15.58
C ASN A 81 10.01 31.91 15.50
N PRO A 82 9.08 32.06 16.47
CA PRO A 82 8.13 33.16 16.50
C PRO A 82 8.81 34.53 16.48
N GLU A 83 10.03 34.66 16.99
CA GLU A 83 10.81 35.92 16.88
C GLU A 83 11.09 36.32 15.41
N LEU A 84 11.27 35.34 14.53
CA LEU A 84 11.46 35.54 13.08
C LEU A 84 10.13 35.64 12.31
N ALA A 85 9.02 35.21 12.91
CA ALA A 85 7.71 35.08 12.29
C ALA A 85 6.68 36.07 12.89
N ASN A 86 7.13 37.25 13.31
CA ASN A 86 6.29 38.33 13.87
C ASN A 86 5.38 37.86 15.03
N GLY A 87 5.86 36.95 15.88
CA GLY A 87 5.11 36.39 17.01
C GLY A 87 4.18 35.22 16.66
N SER A 88 4.18 34.76 15.41
CA SER A 88 3.35 33.63 14.95
C SER A 88 4.15 32.34 14.77
N SER A 89 3.56 31.18 15.09
CA SER A 89 4.18 29.87 14.88
C SER A 89 3.92 29.36 13.47
N ILE A 90 4.78 29.74 12.52
CA ILE A 90 4.67 29.31 11.12
C ILE A 90 5.39 27.98 10.91
N ARG A 91 4.72 27.00 10.30
CA ARG A 91 5.35 25.77 9.80
C ARG A 91 5.81 26.01 8.36
N VAL A 92 7.11 25.82 8.12
CA VAL A 92 7.70 25.91 6.77
C VAL A 92 7.99 24.52 6.27
N CYS A 93 7.66 24.27 5.01
CA CYS A 93 7.81 23.00 4.33
C CYS A 93 8.60 23.20 3.04
N GLN A 94 9.65 22.42 2.87
CA GLN A 94 10.56 22.49 1.73
C GLN A 94 10.54 21.14 1.02
N GLY A 95 10.08 21.16 -0.24
CA GLY A 95 10.03 19.98 -1.08
C GLY A 95 11.42 19.49 -1.49
N PHE A 96 11.52 18.20 -1.77
CA PHE A 96 12.66 17.59 -2.42
C PHE A 96 12.55 17.79 -3.93
N SER A 97 13.62 18.31 -4.53
CA SER A 97 13.75 18.43 -5.99
C SER A 97 14.59 17.28 -6.53
N THR A 98 14.38 16.89 -7.79
CA THR A 98 15.12 15.82 -8.47
C THR A 98 16.63 16.09 -8.60
N GLN A 99 17.07 17.33 -8.35
CA GLN A 99 18.48 17.72 -8.36
C GLN A 99 19.17 17.57 -7.00
N ASN A 100 18.45 17.17 -5.95
CA ASN A 100 18.96 17.13 -4.59
C ASN A 100 19.77 15.85 -4.31
N THR A 101 21.07 15.87 -4.62
CA THR A 101 21.97 14.72 -4.41
C THR A 101 22.29 14.40 -2.95
N PHE A 102 21.91 15.27 -2.01
CA PHE A 102 22.12 15.07 -0.57
C PHE A 102 21.06 14.17 0.08
N ILE A 103 19.97 13.88 -0.64
CA ILE A 103 18.89 13.02 -0.16
C ILE A 103 19.39 11.58 -0.16
N PRO A 104 19.24 10.83 0.94
CA PRO A 104 19.67 9.46 1.01
C PRO A 104 18.93 8.56 0.01
N LEU A 105 19.62 7.50 -0.44
CA LEU A 105 19.06 6.53 -1.37
C LEU A 105 17.75 5.90 -0.85
N GLU A 106 17.60 5.73 0.47
CA GLU A 106 16.37 5.16 1.03
C GLU A 106 15.11 5.98 0.73
N ILE A 107 15.22 7.30 0.57
CA ILE A 107 14.07 8.18 0.26
C ILE A 107 13.74 8.09 -1.24
N PHE A 108 14.75 8.11 -2.12
CA PHE A 108 14.54 7.97 -3.56
C PHE A 108 13.93 6.62 -3.93
N VAL A 109 14.48 5.52 -3.37
CA VAL A 109 13.92 4.18 -3.58
C VAL A 109 12.47 4.12 -3.07
N ALA A 110 12.17 4.78 -1.95
CA ALA A 110 10.80 4.84 -1.44
C ALA A 110 9.83 5.60 -2.36
N GLN A 111 10.24 6.73 -2.95
CA GLN A 111 9.41 7.50 -3.88
C GLN A 111 8.94 6.63 -5.06
N ASP A 112 9.89 5.98 -5.74
CA ASP A 112 9.60 5.19 -6.94
C ASP A 112 8.83 3.91 -6.59
N LEU A 113 9.29 3.20 -5.55
CA LEU A 113 8.76 1.88 -5.22
C LEU A 113 7.36 1.97 -4.61
N LEU A 114 7.06 3.00 -3.81
CA LEU A 114 5.72 3.22 -3.27
C LEU A 114 4.72 3.60 -4.38
N ILE A 115 5.09 4.49 -5.31
CA ILE A 115 4.24 4.83 -6.47
C ILE A 115 3.95 3.59 -7.31
N LEU A 116 5.00 2.81 -7.62
CA LEU A 116 4.87 1.57 -8.36
C LEU A 116 3.95 0.58 -7.65
N ALA A 117 4.13 0.38 -6.35
CA ALA A 117 3.31 -0.51 -5.54
C ALA A 117 1.84 -0.07 -5.54
N THR A 118 1.55 1.20 -5.26
CA THR A 118 0.18 1.74 -5.30
C THR A 118 -0.47 1.57 -6.66
N THR A 119 0.30 1.68 -7.76
CA THR A 119 -0.21 1.47 -9.12
C THR A 119 -0.54 -0.01 -9.36
N ILE A 120 0.36 -0.92 -8.98
CA ILE A 120 0.16 -2.38 -9.08
C ILE A 120 -1.09 -2.81 -8.29
N GLU A 121 -1.24 -2.31 -7.06
CA GLU A 121 -2.40 -2.61 -6.21
C GLU A 121 -3.71 -2.09 -6.81
N SER A 122 -3.69 -0.90 -7.43
CA SER A 122 -4.86 -0.37 -8.16
C SER A 122 -5.29 -1.31 -9.30
N VAL A 123 -4.33 -1.84 -10.05
CA VAL A 123 -4.58 -2.81 -11.13
C VAL A 123 -5.12 -4.12 -10.57
N ALA A 124 -4.56 -4.61 -9.47
CA ALA A 124 -5.01 -5.82 -8.78
C ALA A 124 -6.47 -5.73 -8.30
N ILE A 125 -6.84 -4.60 -7.71
CA ILE A 125 -8.22 -4.27 -7.32
C ILE A 125 -9.14 -4.29 -8.56
N GLY A 126 -8.70 -3.71 -9.67
CA GLY A 126 -9.43 -3.74 -10.95
C GLY A 126 -9.73 -5.15 -11.46
N PHE A 127 -8.74 -6.05 -11.44
CA PHE A 127 -8.95 -7.45 -11.81
C PHE A 127 -9.94 -8.16 -10.89
N THR A 128 -9.83 -7.93 -9.58
CA THR A 128 -10.71 -8.53 -8.57
C THR A 128 -12.17 -8.05 -8.74
N LEU A 129 -12.35 -6.74 -8.98
CA LEU A 129 -13.66 -6.14 -9.28
C LEU A 129 -14.27 -6.72 -10.56
N PHE A 130 -13.47 -6.85 -11.61
CA PHE A 130 -13.94 -7.44 -12.87
C PHE A 130 -14.38 -8.89 -12.70
N ALA A 131 -13.62 -9.70 -11.95
CA ALA A 131 -13.98 -11.07 -11.64
C ALA A 131 -15.31 -11.15 -10.86
N LEU A 132 -15.44 -10.36 -9.79
CA LEU A 132 -16.65 -10.25 -8.97
C LEU A 132 -17.89 -9.82 -9.79
N TRP A 133 -17.72 -8.84 -10.67
CA TRP A 133 -18.80 -8.36 -11.52
C TRP A 133 -19.36 -9.46 -12.44
N ASN A 134 -18.48 -10.28 -13.03
CA ASN A 134 -18.88 -11.39 -13.89
C ASN A 134 -19.60 -12.51 -13.11
N VAL A 135 -19.17 -12.77 -11.87
CA VAL A 135 -19.87 -13.69 -10.95
C VAL A 135 -21.27 -13.17 -10.65
N TYR A 136 -21.41 -11.89 -10.28
CA TYR A 136 -22.70 -11.28 -9.96
C TYR A 136 -23.68 -11.26 -11.15
N LYS A 137 -23.16 -10.99 -12.37
CA LYS A 137 -23.98 -11.01 -13.60
C LYS A 137 -24.39 -12.42 -14.05
N LYS A 138 -24.02 -13.48 -13.31
CA LYS A 138 -24.31 -14.89 -13.64
C LYS A 138 -23.93 -15.25 -15.08
N LYS A 139 -22.85 -14.64 -15.59
CA LYS A 139 -22.24 -14.97 -16.90
C LYS A 139 -20.88 -15.65 -16.70
N PRO A 140 -20.77 -16.69 -15.88
CA PRO A 140 -19.47 -17.22 -15.55
C PRO A 140 -18.87 -17.97 -16.73
N LYS A 141 -17.63 -17.63 -17.04
CA LYS A 141 -16.71 -18.59 -17.67
C LYS A 141 -15.66 -18.90 -16.60
N LYS A 142 -15.73 -20.10 -15.99
CA LYS A 142 -14.92 -20.49 -14.81
C LYS A 142 -13.44 -20.14 -14.98
N HIS A 143 -12.88 -20.50 -16.13
CA HIS A 143 -11.49 -20.23 -16.47
C HIS A 143 -11.14 -18.73 -16.33
N TYR A 144 -11.95 -17.83 -16.90
CA TYR A 144 -11.67 -16.39 -16.85
C TYR A 144 -11.75 -15.85 -15.42
N ILE A 145 -12.76 -16.24 -14.65
CA ILE A 145 -12.94 -15.78 -13.26
C ILE A 145 -11.73 -16.19 -12.40
N LEU A 146 -11.30 -17.45 -12.50
CA LEU A 146 -10.13 -17.95 -11.77
C LEU A 146 -8.85 -17.21 -12.16
N VAL A 147 -8.60 -17.03 -13.47
CA VAL A 147 -7.41 -16.31 -13.95
C VAL A 147 -7.37 -14.88 -13.41
N PHE A 148 -8.49 -14.16 -13.41
CA PHE A 148 -8.55 -12.78 -12.91
C PHE A 148 -8.34 -12.70 -11.40
N PHE A 149 -8.94 -13.59 -10.61
CA PHE A 149 -8.71 -13.63 -9.16
C PHE A 149 -7.25 -13.98 -8.82
N LEU A 150 -6.66 -14.97 -9.49
CA LEU A 150 -5.26 -15.36 -9.25
C LEU A 150 -4.29 -14.25 -9.67
N THR A 151 -4.54 -13.60 -10.80
CA THR A 151 -3.69 -12.49 -11.29
C THR A 151 -3.77 -11.29 -10.36
N GLY A 152 -4.98 -10.85 -9.99
CA GLY A 152 -5.15 -9.77 -9.02
C GLY A 152 -4.50 -10.11 -7.67
N GLY A 153 -4.61 -11.37 -7.27
CA GLY A 153 -3.93 -11.88 -6.09
C GLY A 153 -2.41 -11.72 -6.13
N LEU A 154 -1.78 -12.29 -7.14
CA LEU A 154 -0.32 -12.22 -7.30
C LEU A 154 0.19 -10.78 -7.32
N LEU A 155 -0.52 -9.87 -8.02
CA LEU A 155 -0.17 -8.45 -8.07
C LEU A 155 -0.24 -7.78 -6.69
N ASN A 156 -1.22 -8.10 -5.86
CA ASN A 156 -1.30 -7.60 -4.48
C ASN A 156 -0.12 -8.07 -3.61
N ILE A 157 0.34 -9.31 -3.76
CA ILE A 157 1.54 -9.81 -3.06
C ILE A 157 2.77 -9.02 -3.49
N ILE A 158 2.95 -8.83 -4.80
CA ILE A 158 4.06 -8.07 -5.35
C ILE A 158 4.04 -6.63 -4.81
N SER A 159 2.87 -5.98 -4.82
CA SER A 159 2.68 -4.65 -4.24
C SER A 159 3.04 -4.63 -2.74
N SER A 160 2.55 -5.59 -1.96
CA SER A 160 2.81 -5.66 -0.52
C SER A 160 4.30 -5.75 -0.21
N VAL A 161 5.03 -6.61 -0.94
CA VAL A 161 6.49 -6.73 -0.79
C VAL A 161 7.18 -5.42 -1.19
N ALA A 162 6.73 -4.78 -2.27
CA ALA A 162 7.24 -3.49 -2.71
C ALA A 162 7.01 -2.37 -1.67
N ILE A 163 5.91 -2.39 -0.91
CA ILE A 163 5.66 -1.44 0.20
C ILE A 163 6.56 -1.75 1.41
N LEU A 164 6.79 -3.02 1.73
CA LEU A 164 7.59 -3.41 2.89
C LEU A 164 9.05 -2.98 2.77
N ILE A 165 9.64 -3.08 1.57
CA ILE A 165 11.05 -2.70 1.33
C ILE A 165 11.36 -1.26 1.82
N PRO A 166 10.68 -0.19 1.34
CA PRO A 166 10.98 1.18 1.74
C PRO A 166 10.58 1.47 3.18
N VAL A 167 9.48 0.88 3.68
CA VAL A 167 9.05 1.04 5.08
C VAL A 167 10.07 0.43 6.04
N SER A 168 10.53 -0.79 5.77
CA SER A 168 11.56 -1.47 6.58
C SER A 168 12.91 -0.76 6.51
N TRP A 169 13.32 -0.28 5.33
CA TRP A 169 14.59 0.43 5.18
C TRP A 169 14.57 1.79 5.90
N ASN A 170 13.47 2.54 5.82
CA ASN A 170 13.31 3.77 6.58
C ASN A 170 13.29 3.52 8.09
N LEU A 171 12.57 2.48 8.55
CA LEU A 171 12.56 2.08 9.95
C LEU A 171 13.97 1.70 10.44
N TYR A 172 14.72 0.92 9.66
CA TYR A 172 16.11 0.58 9.97
C TYR A 172 17.00 1.82 10.11
N SER A 173 16.85 2.77 9.20
CA SER A 173 17.65 4.01 9.21
C SER A 173 17.33 4.90 10.42
N ILE A 174 16.07 4.90 10.89
CA ILE A 174 15.66 5.54 12.14
C ILE A 174 16.33 4.84 13.34
N MET A 175 16.28 3.51 13.40
CA MET A 175 16.89 2.72 14.48
C MET A 175 18.42 2.89 14.55
N LYS A 176 19.08 3.10 13.40
CA LYS A 176 20.51 3.38 13.31
C LYS A 176 20.87 4.86 13.43
N ASN A 177 19.88 5.73 13.62
CA ASN A 177 20.05 7.17 13.74
C ASN A 177 20.84 7.78 12.56
N HIS A 178 20.61 7.29 11.34
CA HIS A 178 21.28 7.80 10.14
C HIS A 178 20.95 9.28 9.90
N SER A 179 21.95 10.10 9.61
CA SER A 179 21.78 11.53 9.36
C SER A 179 21.58 11.85 7.87
N ILE A 180 21.11 13.06 7.60
CA ILE A 180 20.93 13.66 6.27
C ILE A 180 21.67 14.99 6.27
N ALA A 181 22.66 15.13 5.41
CA ALA A 181 23.45 16.36 5.32
C ALA A 181 22.69 17.43 4.51
N PHE A 182 21.72 18.08 5.15
CA PHE A 182 20.98 19.17 4.54
C PHE A 182 21.92 20.34 4.16
N PRO A 183 21.83 20.88 2.94
CA PRO A 183 22.66 22.00 2.53
C PRO A 183 22.18 23.31 3.16
N PRO A 184 23.02 24.36 3.19
CA PRO A 184 22.72 25.63 3.86
C PRO A 184 21.33 26.26 3.56
N PRO A 185 20.78 26.19 2.32
CA PRO A 185 19.46 26.76 2.03
C PRO A 185 18.29 26.17 2.81
N TYR A 186 18.45 24.96 3.38
CA TYR A 186 17.40 24.32 4.17
C TYR A 186 17.36 24.81 5.61
N HIS A 187 18.42 25.50 6.09
CA HIS A 187 18.55 25.98 7.47
C HIS A 187 18.36 24.88 8.54
N LEU A 188 18.65 23.63 8.17
CA LEU A 188 18.56 22.45 9.03
C LEU A 188 19.95 21.97 9.44
N PRO A 189 20.12 21.44 10.66
CA PRO A 189 21.38 20.83 11.07
C PRO A 189 21.65 19.55 10.26
N SER A 190 22.92 19.24 10.01
CA SER A 190 23.33 18.06 9.25
C SER A 190 23.16 16.75 10.03
N THR A 191 22.94 16.81 11.34
CA THR A 191 22.80 15.64 12.22
C THR A 191 21.71 15.87 13.26
N PRO A 192 20.80 14.90 13.50
CA PRO A 192 19.86 14.96 14.60
C PRO A 192 20.50 14.55 15.92
N LYS A 193 19.91 14.98 17.04
CA LYS A 193 20.24 14.50 18.39
C LYS A 193 19.66 13.12 18.62
N THR A 194 18.37 12.96 18.34
CA THR A 194 17.66 11.69 18.38
C THR A 194 16.63 11.62 17.25
N GLN A 195 16.24 10.41 16.90
CA GLN A 195 15.22 10.14 15.88
C GLN A 195 14.11 9.27 16.46
N THR A 196 12.88 9.59 16.09
CA THR A 196 11.70 8.81 16.44
C THR A 196 10.92 8.41 15.20
N VAL A 197 10.23 7.28 15.31
CA VAL A 197 9.39 6.73 14.23
C VAL A 197 8.17 7.64 14.07
N GLY A 198 7.98 8.19 12.87
CA GLY A 198 6.80 8.98 12.58
C GLY A 198 5.59 8.11 12.21
N ALA A 199 4.39 8.70 12.19
CA ALA A 199 3.12 8.00 11.96
C ALA A 199 3.02 7.29 10.59
N ALA A 200 3.77 7.71 9.58
CA ALA A 200 3.69 7.12 8.25
C ALA A 200 4.21 5.67 8.20
N ILE A 201 5.21 5.33 9.03
CA ILE A 201 5.81 3.98 9.09
C ILE A 201 4.80 2.93 9.58
N PRO A 202 4.15 3.07 10.76
CA PRO A 202 3.15 2.09 11.19
C PRO A 202 1.95 2.04 10.23
N VAL A 203 1.54 3.16 9.63
CA VAL A 203 0.47 3.17 8.60
C VAL A 203 0.89 2.34 7.37
N GLY A 204 2.12 2.48 6.90
CA GLY A 204 2.67 1.68 5.80
C GLY A 204 2.77 0.19 6.13
N LEU A 205 3.16 -0.17 7.35
CA LEU A 205 3.18 -1.57 7.81
C LEU A 205 1.77 -2.17 7.85
N ILE A 206 0.78 -1.43 8.38
CA ILE A 206 -0.61 -1.89 8.40
C ILE A 206 -1.14 -2.05 6.97
N SER A 207 -0.84 -1.10 6.08
CA SER A 207 -1.18 -1.20 4.66
C SER A 207 -0.66 -2.51 4.04
N ALA A 208 0.65 -2.78 4.13
CA ALA A 208 1.25 -3.99 3.61
C ALA A 208 0.67 -5.28 4.24
N GLN A 209 0.40 -5.27 5.54
CA GLN A 209 -0.19 -6.42 6.24
C GLN A 209 -1.62 -6.70 5.78
N THR A 210 -2.45 -5.65 5.66
CA THR A 210 -3.84 -5.79 5.19
C THR A 210 -3.91 -6.32 3.76
N CYS A 211 -2.98 -5.93 2.90
CA CYS A 211 -2.87 -6.41 1.53
C CYS A 211 -2.37 -7.87 1.45
N SER A 212 -1.40 -8.26 2.30
CA SER A 212 -0.82 -9.61 2.36
C SER A 212 -1.77 -10.67 2.93
N CYS A 213 -2.59 -10.32 3.93
CA CYS A 213 -3.47 -11.26 4.64
C CYS A 213 -4.59 -11.87 3.76
N LEU A 214 -4.84 -11.35 2.58
CA LEU A 214 -6.07 -11.62 1.84
C LEU A 214 -6.02 -12.82 0.91
N LEU A 215 -4.83 -13.23 0.50
CA LEU A 215 -4.67 -14.30 -0.48
C LEU A 215 -4.32 -15.63 0.13
N LEU A 216 -3.70 -15.68 1.30
CA LEU A 216 -3.54 -16.96 1.99
C LEU A 216 -4.90 -17.60 2.26
N LYS A 217 -5.94 -16.83 2.58
CA LYS A 217 -7.31 -17.37 2.74
C LYS A 217 -7.99 -17.67 1.40
N ALA A 218 -7.95 -16.74 0.43
CA ALA A 218 -8.63 -16.93 -0.86
C ALA A 218 -7.98 -18.01 -1.75
N LEU A 219 -6.65 -18.17 -1.73
CA LEU A 219 -5.96 -19.28 -2.39
C LEU A 219 -6.26 -20.61 -1.70
N ILE A 220 -6.36 -20.64 -0.36
CA ILE A 220 -6.82 -21.83 0.36
C ILE A 220 -8.25 -22.18 -0.07
N ASP A 221 -9.17 -21.23 -0.15
CA ASP A 221 -10.57 -21.52 -0.51
C ASP A 221 -10.76 -21.90 -2.00
N VAL A 222 -9.93 -21.37 -2.90
CA VAL A 222 -9.92 -21.74 -4.33
C VAL A 222 -9.24 -23.09 -4.56
N CYS A 223 -8.12 -23.37 -3.87
CA CYS A 223 -7.43 -24.66 -3.95
C CYS A 223 -8.16 -25.77 -3.18
N TRP A 224 -8.97 -25.43 -2.17
CA TRP A 224 -9.79 -26.35 -1.39
C TRP A 224 -11.26 -26.34 -1.84
N ALA A 225 -11.56 -25.82 -3.03
CA ALA A 225 -12.79 -26.18 -3.70
C ALA A 225 -12.72 -27.69 -3.98
N PRO A 226 -13.57 -28.54 -3.36
CA PRO A 226 -13.42 -29.98 -3.48
C PRO A 226 -13.54 -30.38 -4.95
N SER A 227 -12.50 -31.05 -5.45
CA SER A 227 -12.57 -31.83 -6.68
C SER A 227 -13.60 -32.92 -6.45
N GLY A 228 -14.84 -32.68 -6.90
CA GLY A 228 -15.92 -33.65 -6.76
C GLY A 228 -15.65 -34.81 -7.71
N GLU A 229 -15.31 -35.97 -7.15
CA GLU A 229 -15.64 -37.27 -7.72
C GLU A 229 -17.16 -37.42 -7.94
#